data_AF-A0AAU5AUR1-F1
#
_entry.id   AF-A0AAU5AUR1-F1
#
_cell.length_a   1.000
_cell.length_b   1.000
_cell.length_c   1.000
_cell.angle_alpha   90.00
_cell.angle_beta   90.00
_cell.angle_gamma   90.00
#
_symmetry.space_group_name_H-M   'P 1'
#
loop_
_entity.id
_entity.type
_entity.pdbx_description
1 polymer ?
#
loop_
_entity_poly.entity_id
_entity_poly.type
_entity_poly.pdbx_seq_one_letter_code
_entity_poly.pdbx_strand_id
1 'polypeptide(L)'
;MGNTCAWPILRTTDLAEALTLAEKLLSVASWYNPNACHLNAWVHDDGELRRLIQALLGAGVRWYGKGPGDFPATVSLGAAAFAQAEEALTTWAGITRCYVLWHDMKWPAVVELGLDEEYKYAELQVACNSHDIHCQEWAAEHTVFIHARPGHEARAAWLAARVGARIVGPTEEGW
;
A
#
# COMPACT_ATOMS: atom_id res chain seq x y z
N MET A 1 16.08 13.13 6.40
CA MET A 1 14.66 12.86 6.11
C MET A 1 14.30 11.61 6.88
N GLY A 2 13.13 11.55 7.51
CA GLY A 2 12.73 10.40 8.34
C GLY A 2 11.56 9.71 7.67
N ASN A 3 11.45 8.41 7.89
CA ASN A 3 10.44 7.57 7.27
C ASN A 3 9.05 7.82 7.88
N THR A 4 8.00 7.38 7.17
CA THR A 4 6.66 7.29 7.76
C THR A 4 6.63 6.26 8.91
N CYS A 5 5.57 6.29 9.72
CA CYS A 5 5.15 5.13 10.50
C CYS A 5 3.84 4.62 9.89
N ALA A 6 3.72 3.31 9.71
CA ALA A 6 2.56 2.66 9.15
C ALA A 6 1.75 2.00 10.27
N TRP A 7 0.44 2.23 10.31
CA TRP A 7 -0.46 1.59 11.27
C TRP A 7 -1.44 0.68 10.54
N PRO A 8 -1.47 -0.63 10.83
CA PRO A 8 -2.44 -1.53 10.23
C PRO A 8 -3.82 -1.26 10.84
N ILE A 9 -4.82 -1.06 9.98
CA ILE A 9 -6.19 -0.71 10.39
C ILE A 9 -7.23 -1.73 9.94
N LEU A 10 -6.84 -2.66 9.08
CA LEU A 10 -7.66 -3.79 8.64
C LEU A 10 -6.72 -4.96 8.33
N ARG A 11 -7.14 -6.16 8.73
CA ARG A 11 -6.63 -7.44 8.23
C ARG A 11 -7.84 -8.26 7.79
N THR A 12 -7.82 -8.74 6.55
CA THR A 12 -8.94 -9.48 5.99
C THR A 12 -8.47 -10.43 4.90
N THR A 13 -9.13 -11.57 4.75
CA THR A 13 -8.92 -12.47 3.60
C THR A 13 -9.67 -12.02 2.35
N ASP A 14 -10.48 -10.96 2.45
CA ASP A 14 -11.25 -10.39 1.34
C ASP A 14 -10.56 -9.13 0.80
N LEU A 15 -9.89 -9.26 -0.35
CA LEU A 15 -9.23 -8.13 -0.99
C LEU A 15 -10.20 -7.01 -1.40
N ALA A 16 -11.45 -7.34 -1.75
CA ALA A 16 -12.44 -6.34 -2.12
C ALA A 16 -12.84 -5.48 -0.91
N GLU A 17 -12.90 -6.08 0.28
CA GLU A 17 -13.11 -5.34 1.53
C GLU A 17 -11.94 -4.36 1.78
N ALA A 18 -10.70 -4.81 1.62
CA ALA A 18 -9.51 -3.98 1.79
C ALA A 18 -9.48 -2.79 0.81
N LEU A 19 -9.80 -3.04 -0.47
CA LEU A 19 -9.86 -2.01 -1.51
C LEU A 19 -11.01 -1.03 -1.28
N THR A 20 -12.20 -1.52 -0.90
CA THR A 20 -13.34 -0.66 -0.54
C THR A 20 -13.00 0.27 0.62
N LEU A 21 -12.30 -0.25 1.63
CA LEU A 21 -11.85 0.56 2.76
C LEU A 21 -10.79 1.57 2.33
N ALA A 22 -9.86 1.19 1.45
CA ALA A 22 -8.85 2.07 0.90
C ALA A 22 -9.47 3.23 0.11
N GLU A 23 -10.43 2.96 -0.78
CA GLU A 23 -11.14 3.99 -1.55
C GLU A 23 -11.81 5.03 -0.64
N LYS A 24 -12.48 4.56 0.43
CA LYS A 24 -13.08 5.45 1.44
C LYS A 24 -12.03 6.33 2.12
N LEU A 25 -10.85 5.80 2.45
CA LEU A 25 -9.77 6.60 3.05
C LEU A 25 -9.19 7.61 2.07
N LEU A 26 -8.97 7.23 0.81
CA LEU A 26 -8.50 8.15 -0.22
C LEU A 26 -9.46 9.31 -0.46
N SER A 27 -10.78 9.11 -0.24
CA SER A 27 -11.76 10.19 -0.30
C SER A 27 -11.64 11.23 0.83
N VAL A 28 -10.93 10.89 1.92
CA VAL A 28 -10.62 11.81 3.03
C VAL A 28 -9.38 12.65 2.72
N ALA A 29 -8.51 12.17 1.83
CA ALA A 29 -7.28 12.85 1.43
C ALA A 29 -7.54 13.97 0.42
N SER A 30 -6.62 14.94 0.39
CA SER A 30 -6.47 15.86 -0.74
C SER A 30 -5.19 15.54 -1.50
N TRP A 31 -5.17 15.77 -2.82
CA TRP A 31 -4.09 15.29 -3.69
C TRP A 31 -3.27 16.44 -4.27
N TYR A 32 -1.95 16.27 -4.31
CA TYR A 32 -1.07 17.08 -5.16
C TYR A 32 -0.97 16.47 -6.56
N ASN A 33 -0.82 15.15 -6.62
CA ASN A 33 -0.79 14.39 -7.86
C ASN A 33 -1.73 13.17 -7.76
N PRO A 34 -2.87 13.15 -8.46
CA PRO A 34 -3.80 12.02 -8.41
C PRO A 34 -3.23 10.73 -9.03
N ASN A 35 -2.14 10.82 -9.78
CA ASN A 35 -1.46 9.66 -10.40
C ASN A 35 -0.33 9.10 -9.52
N ALA A 36 -0.16 9.62 -8.30
CA ALA A 36 0.86 9.17 -7.36
C ALA A 36 0.44 7.86 -6.68
N CYS A 37 0.46 6.80 -7.48
CA CYS A 37 0.13 5.46 -7.07
C CYS A 37 1.12 4.49 -7.72
N HIS A 38 1.77 3.68 -6.90
CA HIS A 38 2.66 2.63 -7.39
C HIS A 38 2.32 1.28 -6.77
N LEU A 39 2.43 0.25 -7.59
CA LEU A 39 2.31 -1.14 -7.19
C LEU A 39 3.68 -1.79 -7.24
N ASN A 40 3.90 -2.76 -6.36
CA ASN A 40 5.08 -3.60 -6.34
C ASN A 40 4.69 -5.04 -6.00
N ALA A 41 5.29 -6.02 -6.68
CA ALA A 41 5.10 -7.43 -6.45
C ALA A 41 6.44 -8.16 -6.35
N TRP A 42 6.56 -9.05 -5.37
CA TRP A 42 7.72 -9.92 -5.23
C TRP A 42 7.68 -11.08 -6.23
N VAL A 43 8.84 -11.42 -6.77
CA VAL A 43 9.00 -12.50 -7.73
C VAL A 43 10.11 -13.43 -7.27
N HIS A 44 9.80 -14.72 -7.18
CA HIS A 44 10.71 -15.75 -6.68
C HIS A 44 11.08 -16.77 -7.76
N ASP A 45 10.32 -16.82 -8.86
CA ASP A 45 10.60 -17.68 -10.01
C ASP A 45 10.16 -17.06 -11.34
N ASP A 46 10.63 -17.66 -12.44
CA ASP A 46 10.32 -17.21 -13.80
C ASP A 46 8.84 -17.35 -14.17
N GLY A 47 8.11 -18.27 -13.53
CA GLY A 47 6.68 -18.48 -13.72
C GLY A 47 5.85 -17.33 -13.16
N GLU A 48 6.17 -16.87 -11.95
CA GLU A 48 5.63 -15.63 -11.36
C GLU A 48 5.96 -14.43 -12.26
N LEU A 49 7.22 -14.26 -12.66
CA LEU A 49 7.65 -13.16 -13.51
C LEU A 49 6.84 -13.08 -14.80
N ARG A 50 6.72 -14.22 -15.49
CA ARG A 50 5.99 -14.32 -16.75
C ARG A 50 4.52 -13.97 -16.56
N ARG A 51 3.87 -14.49 -15.51
CA ARG A 51 2.46 -14.21 -15.23
C ARG A 51 2.21 -12.73 -14.94
N LEU A 52 3.09 -12.07 -14.16
CA LEU A 52 2.95 -10.65 -13.84
C LEU A 52 3.12 -9.75 -15.07
N ILE A 53 4.15 -9.99 -15.90
CA ILE A 53 4.40 -9.18 -17.11
C ILE A 53 3.30 -9.39 -18.16
N GLN A 54 2.78 -10.61 -18.28
CA GLN A 54 1.68 -10.91 -19.22
C GLN A 54 0.34 -10.34 -18.75
N ALA A 55 0.14 -10.27 -17.44
CA ALA A 55 -1.09 -9.72 -16.86
C ALA A 55 -1.25 -8.22 -17.16
N LEU A 56 -0.17 -7.44 -17.06
CA LEU A 56 -0.24 -5.97 -17.19
C LEU A 56 0.95 -5.44 -17.98
N LEU A 57 0.66 -4.88 -19.15
CA LEU A 57 1.66 -4.22 -19.99
C LEU A 57 2.17 -2.94 -19.31
N GLY A 58 3.47 -2.68 -19.43
CA GLY A 58 4.12 -1.49 -18.86
C GLY A 58 4.74 -1.69 -17.48
N ALA A 59 4.68 -2.90 -16.92
CA ALA A 59 5.36 -3.22 -15.67
C ALA A 59 6.90 -3.24 -15.87
N GLY A 60 7.62 -2.55 -14.98
CA GLY A 60 9.08 -2.56 -14.90
C GLY A 60 9.58 -3.69 -14.00
N VAL A 61 10.76 -4.24 -14.28
CA VAL A 61 11.39 -5.29 -13.48
C VAL A 61 12.68 -4.78 -12.86
N ARG A 62 12.88 -5.04 -11.56
CA ARG A 62 14.12 -4.79 -10.83
C ARG A 62 14.59 -6.09 -10.17
N TRP A 63 15.86 -6.42 -10.35
CA TRP A 63 16.50 -7.62 -9.80
C TRP A 63 17.31 -7.26 -8.55
N TYR A 64 17.26 -8.12 -7.52
CA TYR A 64 18.08 -7.97 -6.31
C TYR A 64 19.31 -8.89 -6.31
N GLY A 65 19.32 -9.91 -7.18
CA GLY A 65 20.48 -10.75 -7.41
C GLY A 65 21.56 -10.11 -8.30
N LYS A 66 22.59 -10.87 -8.64
CA LYS A 66 23.77 -10.40 -9.40
C LYS A 66 23.47 -10.09 -10.87
N GLY A 67 22.29 -10.44 -11.37
CA GLY A 67 21.87 -10.16 -12.74
C GLY A 67 20.45 -10.63 -13.05
N PRO A 68 19.96 -10.42 -14.28
CA PRO A 68 18.66 -10.91 -14.73
C PRO A 68 18.53 -12.42 -14.54
N GLY A 69 17.42 -12.87 -13.98
CA GLY A 69 17.16 -14.28 -13.65
C GLY A 69 17.64 -14.72 -12.26
N ASP A 70 18.29 -13.82 -11.49
CA ASP A 70 18.71 -14.09 -10.12
C ASP A 70 17.67 -13.52 -9.14
N PHE A 71 16.76 -14.40 -8.69
CA PHE A 71 15.66 -14.08 -7.79
C PHE A 71 16.16 -13.88 -6.33
N PRO A 72 15.48 -13.05 -5.52
CA PRO A 72 14.21 -12.41 -5.81
C PRO A 72 14.32 -11.17 -6.72
N ALA A 73 13.22 -10.88 -7.41
CA ALA A 73 13.03 -9.66 -8.18
C ALA A 73 11.75 -8.97 -7.71
N THR A 74 11.59 -7.70 -8.09
CA THR A 74 10.34 -6.97 -7.93
C THR A 74 9.84 -6.50 -9.28
N VAL A 75 8.53 -6.63 -9.48
CA VAL A 75 7.82 -6.04 -10.62
C VAL A 75 7.05 -4.83 -10.10
N SER A 76 7.18 -3.69 -10.78
CA SER A 76 6.56 -2.44 -10.37
C SER A 76 5.71 -1.84 -11.49
N LEU A 77 4.57 -1.26 -11.13
CA LEU A 77 3.65 -0.62 -12.07
C LEU A 77 3.12 0.68 -11.46
N GLY A 78 3.07 1.75 -12.26
CA GLY A 78 2.36 2.98 -11.88
C GLY A 78 0.89 2.89 -12.31
N ALA A 79 -0.01 3.43 -11.49
CA ALA A 79 -1.43 3.55 -11.84
C ALA A 79 -1.88 5.00 -11.82
N ALA A 80 -2.68 5.41 -12.80
CA ALA A 80 -3.20 6.77 -12.92
C ALA A 80 -4.61 6.95 -12.33
N ALA A 81 -5.26 5.85 -11.92
CA ALA A 81 -6.59 5.86 -11.34
C ALA A 81 -6.78 4.70 -10.36
N PHE A 82 -7.70 4.85 -9.42
CA PHE A 82 -8.04 3.81 -8.46
C PHE A 82 -8.45 2.50 -9.14
N ALA A 83 -9.33 2.55 -10.14
CA ALA A 83 -9.78 1.35 -10.88
C ALA A 83 -8.62 0.58 -11.52
N GLN A 84 -7.60 1.28 -12.05
CA GLN A 84 -6.41 0.64 -12.61
C GLN A 84 -5.56 -0.02 -11.51
N ALA A 85 -5.43 0.64 -10.36
CA ALA A 85 -4.72 0.08 -9.21
C ALA A 85 -5.44 -1.15 -8.64
N GLU A 86 -6.76 -1.11 -8.53
CA GLU A 86 -7.62 -2.22 -8.10
C GLU A 86 -7.49 -3.44 -9.02
N GLU A 87 -7.62 -3.25 -10.34
CA GLU A 87 -7.47 -4.32 -11.32
C GLU A 87 -6.07 -4.95 -11.23
N ALA A 88 -5.06 -4.10 -11.17
CA ALA A 88 -3.67 -4.53 -11.11
C ALA A 88 -3.36 -5.32 -9.84
N LEU A 89 -3.75 -4.79 -8.69
CA LEU A 89 -3.52 -5.40 -7.38
C LEU A 89 -4.26 -6.73 -7.27
N THR A 90 -5.53 -6.79 -7.70
CA THR A 90 -6.32 -8.02 -7.70
C THR A 90 -5.67 -9.11 -8.54
N THR A 91 -5.19 -8.75 -9.72
CA THR A 91 -4.50 -9.69 -10.61
C THR A 91 -3.20 -10.18 -10.00
N TRP A 92 -2.41 -9.29 -9.42
CA TRP A 92 -1.10 -9.63 -8.82
C TRP A 92 -1.22 -10.43 -7.54
N ALA A 93 -2.20 -10.15 -6.68
CA ALA A 93 -2.45 -10.88 -5.45
C ALA A 93 -2.82 -12.36 -5.70
N GLY A 94 -3.42 -12.66 -6.87
CA GLY A 94 -3.65 -14.04 -7.32
C GLY A 94 -2.38 -14.78 -7.79
N ILE A 95 -1.27 -14.07 -7.96
CA ILE A 95 0.01 -14.61 -8.46
C ILE A 95 1.04 -14.72 -7.34
N THR A 96 1.23 -13.65 -6.58
CA THR A 96 2.27 -13.49 -5.58
C THR A 96 1.91 -12.38 -4.58
N ARG A 97 2.76 -12.18 -3.58
CA ARG A 97 2.65 -11.09 -2.61
C ARG A 97 2.97 -9.76 -3.28
N CYS A 98 2.13 -8.77 -3.07
CA CYS A 98 2.26 -7.46 -3.67
C CYS A 98 1.68 -6.38 -2.77
N TYR A 99 1.92 -5.12 -3.08
CA TYR A 99 1.24 -4.01 -2.45
C TYR A 99 0.97 -2.91 -3.46
N VAL A 100 0.03 -2.04 -3.10
CA VAL A 100 -0.16 -0.72 -3.72
C VAL A 100 0.05 0.35 -2.67
N LEU A 101 0.77 1.40 -3.04
CA LEU A 101 0.98 2.60 -2.21
C LEU A 101 0.50 3.83 -2.96
N TRP A 102 -0.42 4.56 -2.34
CA TRP A 102 -0.82 5.90 -2.74
C TRP A 102 -0.03 6.92 -1.92
N HIS A 103 0.54 7.92 -2.60
CA HIS A 103 1.38 8.96 -2.01
C HIS A 103 1.11 10.31 -2.70
N ASP A 104 1.93 11.33 -2.42
CA ASP A 104 1.75 12.70 -2.94
C ASP A 104 0.34 13.27 -2.70
N MET A 105 -0.17 12.92 -1.52
CA MET A 105 -1.46 13.34 -1.00
C MET A 105 -1.28 13.93 0.40
N LYS A 106 -2.37 14.40 0.98
CA LYS A 106 -2.36 15.15 2.23
C LYS A 106 -3.52 14.72 3.09
N TRP A 107 -3.18 14.29 4.30
CA TRP A 107 -4.16 14.07 5.35
C TRP A 107 -4.68 15.40 5.89
N PRO A 108 -5.99 15.51 6.13
CA PRO A 108 -6.60 16.76 6.58
C PRO A 108 -6.08 17.21 7.95
N ALA A 109 -6.35 18.45 8.30
CA ALA A 109 -6.23 18.92 9.67
C ALA A 109 -7.24 18.16 10.55
N VAL A 110 -6.82 17.82 11.76
CA VAL A 110 -7.68 17.25 12.79
C VAL A 110 -7.69 18.23 13.96
N VAL A 111 -8.61 19.19 13.88
CA VAL A 111 -8.67 20.34 14.79
C VAL A 111 -8.88 19.89 16.23
N GLU A 112 -9.72 18.88 16.46
CA GLU A 112 -9.96 18.34 17.80
C GLU A 112 -8.73 17.69 18.45
N LEU A 113 -7.71 17.32 17.65
CA LEU A 113 -6.45 16.77 18.12
C LEU A 113 -5.30 17.79 18.05
N GLY A 114 -5.56 19.04 17.63
CA GLY A 114 -4.54 20.05 17.41
C GLY A 114 -3.54 19.67 16.33
N LEU A 115 -3.94 18.86 15.34
CA LEU A 115 -3.06 18.40 14.27
C LEU A 115 -3.33 19.17 12.98
N ASP A 116 -2.34 19.91 12.51
CA ASP A 116 -2.38 20.54 11.18
C ASP A 116 -2.39 19.51 10.07
N GLU A 117 -2.70 19.93 8.85
CA GLU A 117 -2.64 19.03 7.70
C GLU A 117 -1.23 18.44 7.52
N GLU A 118 -1.15 17.19 7.04
CA GLU A 118 0.12 16.48 6.88
C GLU A 118 0.24 16.01 5.44
N TYR A 119 1.32 16.43 4.78
CA TYR A 119 1.65 16.06 3.42
C TYR A 119 2.81 15.07 3.39
N LYS A 120 3.88 15.40 4.13
CA LYS A 120 5.18 14.73 3.99
C LYS A 120 5.12 13.24 4.36
N TYR A 121 4.21 12.90 5.26
CA TYR A 121 4.08 11.55 5.80
C TYR A 121 2.74 10.91 5.43
N ALA A 122 2.01 11.47 4.46
CA ALA A 122 0.67 11.02 4.11
C ALA A 122 0.72 10.02 2.96
N GLU A 123 0.60 8.74 3.31
CA GLU A 123 0.54 7.63 2.37
C GLU A 123 -0.51 6.61 2.84
N LEU A 124 -1.07 5.87 1.89
CA LEU A 124 -2.01 4.77 2.17
C LEU A 124 -1.50 3.54 1.44
N GLN A 125 -1.47 2.41 2.12
CA GLN A 125 -0.99 1.16 1.55
C GLN A 125 -2.03 0.05 1.71
N VAL A 126 -2.17 -0.78 0.67
CA VAL A 126 -2.79 -2.11 0.79
C VAL A 126 -1.71 -3.13 0.45
N ALA A 127 -1.33 -3.94 1.45
CA ALA A 127 -0.42 -5.07 1.30
C ALA A 127 -1.25 -6.35 1.11
N CYS A 128 -1.00 -7.08 0.03
CA CYS A 128 -1.68 -8.32 -0.28
C CYS A 128 -0.86 -9.53 0.14
N ASN A 129 -1.56 -10.48 0.79
CA ASN A 129 -0.97 -11.71 1.28
C ASN A 129 0.22 -11.46 2.22
N SER A 130 0.10 -10.44 3.07
CA SER A 130 1.13 -10.02 4.02
C SER A 130 0.54 -9.21 5.17
N HIS A 131 1.22 -9.29 6.30
CA HIS A 131 0.98 -8.50 7.51
C HIS A 131 1.95 -7.33 7.67
N ASP A 132 2.93 -7.20 6.77
CA ASP A 132 4.01 -6.21 6.82
C ASP A 132 4.00 -5.31 5.58
N ILE A 133 4.54 -4.10 5.70
CA ILE A 133 4.51 -3.11 4.61
C ILE A 133 5.41 -3.48 3.42
N HIS A 134 6.31 -4.45 3.59
CA HIS A 134 7.27 -4.86 2.57
C HIS A 134 6.89 -6.17 1.89
N CYS A 135 5.78 -6.80 2.28
CA CYS A 135 5.36 -8.11 1.79
C CYS A 135 6.45 -9.20 1.92
N GLN A 136 7.25 -9.15 3.00
CA GLN A 136 8.39 -10.05 3.22
C GLN A 136 7.98 -11.49 3.48
N GLU A 137 6.90 -11.68 4.25
CA GLU A 137 6.37 -13.00 4.63
C GLU A 137 4.97 -13.20 4.06
N TRP A 138 4.65 -14.44 3.68
CA TRP A 138 3.31 -14.75 3.15
C TRP A 138 2.31 -14.87 4.29
N ALA A 139 1.15 -14.23 4.11
CA ALA A 139 -0.03 -14.41 4.94
C ALA A 139 -1.26 -14.64 4.07
N ALA A 140 -2.28 -15.31 4.61
CA ALA A 140 -3.56 -15.45 3.91
C ALA A 140 -4.35 -14.14 3.82
N GLU A 141 -4.06 -13.19 4.73
CA GLU A 141 -4.76 -11.91 4.84
C GLU A 141 -4.07 -10.80 4.02
N HIS A 142 -4.85 -9.80 3.65
CA HIS A 142 -4.44 -8.51 3.13
C HIS A 142 -4.54 -7.48 4.25
N THR A 143 -3.59 -6.54 4.30
CA THR A 143 -3.51 -5.53 5.35
C THR A 143 -3.60 -4.13 4.76
N VAL A 144 -4.46 -3.29 5.33
CA VAL A 144 -4.52 -1.85 5.00
C VAL A 144 -3.74 -1.06 6.04
N PHE A 145 -2.81 -0.23 5.59
CA PHE A 145 -2.01 0.63 6.44
C PHE A 145 -2.25 2.10 6.15
N ILE A 146 -2.40 2.88 7.22
CA ILE A 146 -2.29 4.33 7.16
C ILE A 146 -0.86 4.71 7.52
N HIS A 147 -0.21 5.46 6.64
CA HIS A 147 1.08 6.06 6.94
C HIS A 147 0.87 7.47 7.47
N ALA A 148 1.54 7.79 8.57
CA ALA A 148 1.58 9.14 9.13
C ALA A 148 2.95 9.40 9.79
N ARG A 149 3.12 10.62 10.29
CA ARG A 149 4.36 11.01 10.98
C ARG A 149 4.61 10.13 12.21
N PRO A 150 5.85 9.72 12.50
CA PRO A 150 6.18 9.06 13.76
C PRO A 150 5.65 9.82 14.99
N GLY A 151 4.98 9.12 15.90
CA GLY A 151 4.32 9.70 17.07
C GLY A 151 2.91 10.28 16.81
N HIS A 152 2.40 10.25 15.57
CA HIS A 152 1.04 10.71 15.23
C HIS A 152 0.03 9.54 15.14
N GLU A 153 0.11 8.57 16.05
CA GLU A 153 -0.86 7.46 16.13
C GLU A 153 -2.30 7.98 16.23
N ALA A 154 -2.52 9.07 16.96
CA ALA A 154 -3.84 9.69 17.09
C ALA A 154 -4.44 10.11 15.73
N ARG A 155 -3.61 10.53 14.76
CA ARG A 155 -4.05 10.82 13.38
C ARG A 155 -4.48 9.54 12.66
N ALA A 156 -3.68 8.48 12.75
CA ALA A 156 -3.99 7.21 12.13
C ALA A 156 -5.28 6.60 12.70
N ALA A 157 -5.43 6.63 14.03
CA ALA A 157 -6.66 6.20 14.71
C ALA A 157 -7.88 7.03 14.30
N TRP A 158 -7.71 8.36 14.20
CA TRP A 158 -8.79 9.25 13.73
C TRP A 158 -9.21 8.91 12.31
N LEU A 159 -8.26 8.76 11.38
CA LEU A 159 -8.54 8.39 9.99
C LEU A 159 -9.22 7.02 9.89
N ALA A 160 -8.75 6.02 10.65
CA ALA A 160 -9.37 4.70 10.71
C ALA A 160 -10.84 4.79 11.17
N ALA A 161 -11.12 5.59 12.19
CA ALA A 161 -12.47 5.78 12.71
C ALA A 161 -13.41 6.42 11.68
N ARG A 162 -12.91 7.27 10.77
CA ARG A 162 -13.72 7.87 9.68
C ARG A 162 -14.30 6.83 8.73
N VAL A 163 -13.66 5.67 8.61
CA VAL A 163 -14.09 4.56 7.75
C VAL A 163 -14.62 3.37 8.54
N GLY A 164 -14.91 3.55 9.84
CA GLY A 164 -15.46 2.50 10.71
C GLY A 164 -14.43 1.44 11.14
N ALA A 165 -13.14 1.73 11.00
CA ALA A 165 -12.04 0.84 11.36
C ALA A 165 -11.31 1.32 12.63
N ARG A 166 -10.32 0.55 13.06
CA ARG A 166 -9.42 0.85 14.19
C ARG A 166 -8.05 0.26 13.92
N ILE A 167 -7.03 0.70 14.62
CA ILE A 167 -5.71 0.06 14.56
C ILE A 167 -5.82 -1.38 15.09
N VAL A 168 -5.31 -2.35 14.33
CA VAL A 168 -5.44 -3.79 14.61
C VAL A 168 -4.12 -4.48 14.96
N GLY A 169 -3.02 -3.75 15.00
CA GLY A 169 -1.70 -4.32 15.24
C GLY A 169 -0.64 -3.27 15.56
N PRO A 170 0.62 -3.71 15.80
CA PRO A 170 1.74 -2.80 16.04
C PRO A 170 2.02 -1.94 14.79
N THR A 171 2.64 -0.78 15.01
CA THR A 171 3.11 0.08 13.93
C THR A 171 4.40 -0.46 13.32
N GLU A 172 4.65 -0.13 12.06
CA GLU A 172 5.89 -0.44 11.33
C GLU A 172 6.60 0.83 10.89
N GLU A 173 7.93 0.75 10.74
CA GLU A 173 8.72 1.81 10.12
C GLU A 173 8.42 1.84 8.62
N GLY A 174 8.00 2.98 8.11
CA GLY A 174 7.58 3.19 6.73
C GLY A 174 8.71 3.51 5.76
N TRP A 175 8.35 4.14 4.64
CA TRP A 175 9.24 4.47 3.51
C TRP A 175 10.06 5.74 3.72
#